data_AF-A0A432S8F4-F1
#
_entry.id   AF-A0A432S8F4-F1
#
_cell.length_a   1.000
_cell.length_b   1.000
_cell.length_c   1.000
_cell.angle_alpha   90.00
_cell.angle_beta   90.00
_cell.angle_gamma   90.00
#
_symmetry.space_group_name_H-M   'P 1'
#
loop_
_entity.id
_entity.type
_entity.pdbx_description
1 polymer ?
#
loop_
_entity_poly.entity_id
_entity_poly.type
_entity_poly.pdbx_seq_one_letter_code
_entity_poly.pdbx_strand_id
1 'polypeptide(L)'
;MIKRYTLERMGKVWSDVNKFQKWLDVEIAVCEAWNKLGKIPDEALKEIKEKTYIDEKVVERINELDKIYNHDVLAFVSAIAEQVGENGRYIHLGITSSDVIDTALALLMRDAIDILLDDIDQLLKVLKENAFKYKNTVMMGRTHGVHAEPMVFGLKFALWYEEMKRNRERLEKARKTVSVGAISGAVGTYSNIDPLVEKYALEILGLEPEPVSNQVIQRDRHAEFMTAMAITASSLEKIAVEIRHLQRTE
;
A
#
# COMPACT_ATOMS: atom_id res chain seq x y z
N MET A 1 9.25 10.80 4.53
CA MET A 1 10.14 9.62 4.65
C MET A 1 11.57 10.04 4.99
N ILE A 2 12.38 9.16 5.58
CA ILE A 2 13.79 9.46 5.91
C ILE A 2 14.64 9.25 4.64
N LYS A 3 15.07 10.36 4.00
CA LYS A 3 15.77 10.36 2.70
C LYS A 3 16.93 9.37 2.61
N ARG A 4 17.71 9.22 3.69
CA ARG A 4 18.86 8.31 3.76
C ARG A 4 18.49 6.82 3.58
N TYR A 5 17.31 6.40 4.01
CA TYR A 5 16.88 5.00 4.04
C TYR A 5 15.76 4.68 3.06
N THR A 6 15.42 5.61 2.18
CA THR A 6 14.31 5.46 1.23
C THR A 6 14.87 5.13 -0.15
N LEU A 7 14.58 3.92 -0.64
CA LEU A 7 14.88 3.55 -2.03
C LEU A 7 13.84 4.18 -2.97
N GLU A 8 14.27 4.54 -4.18
CA GLU A 8 13.45 5.28 -5.15
C GLU A 8 12.09 4.63 -5.43
N ARG A 9 12.03 3.32 -5.68
CA ARG A 9 10.77 2.62 -5.99
C ARG A 9 9.73 2.73 -4.87
N MET A 10 10.13 2.59 -3.61
CA MET A 10 9.24 2.73 -2.46
C MET A 10 8.93 4.20 -2.21
N GLY A 11 9.91 5.07 -2.43
CA GLY A 11 9.75 6.52 -2.35
C GLY A 11 8.70 7.05 -3.32
N LYS A 12 8.64 6.50 -4.54
CA LYS A 12 7.64 6.85 -5.55
C LYS A 12 6.22 6.49 -5.11
N VAL A 13 6.02 5.31 -4.50
CA VAL A 13 4.71 4.90 -3.97
C VAL A 13 4.17 5.95 -2.98
N TRP A 14 5.01 6.38 -2.03
CA TRP A 14 4.61 7.32 -0.98
C TRP A 14 4.88 8.80 -1.33
N SER A 15 5.06 9.14 -2.60
CA SER A 15 5.19 10.52 -3.04
C SER A 15 3.83 11.24 -3.04
N ASP A 16 3.82 12.55 -2.86
CA ASP A 16 2.56 13.32 -2.91
C ASP A 16 1.90 13.24 -4.29
N VAL A 17 2.68 13.27 -5.37
CA VAL A 17 2.19 13.04 -6.74
C VAL A 17 1.45 11.71 -6.83
N ASN A 18 2.05 10.61 -6.38
CA ASN A 18 1.38 9.30 -6.45
C ASN A 18 0.20 9.19 -5.49
N LYS A 19 0.26 9.80 -4.30
CA LYS A 19 -0.86 9.86 -3.35
C LYS A 19 -2.08 10.51 -4.00
N PHE A 20 -1.92 11.71 -4.56
CA PHE A 20 -3.01 12.41 -5.23
C PHE A 20 -3.41 11.74 -6.55
N GLN A 21 -2.49 11.04 -7.23
CA GLN A 21 -2.86 10.19 -8.36
C GLN A 21 -3.80 9.08 -7.94
N LYS A 22 -3.55 8.39 -6.81
CA LYS A 22 -4.48 7.38 -6.30
C LYS A 22 -5.83 7.98 -5.89
N TRP A 23 -5.86 9.22 -5.40
CA TRP A 23 -7.12 9.91 -5.12
C TRP A 23 -7.89 10.19 -6.42
N LEU A 24 -7.19 10.63 -7.47
CA LEU A 24 -7.78 10.85 -8.78
C LEU A 24 -8.29 9.54 -9.40
N ASP A 25 -7.54 8.45 -9.27
CA ASP A 25 -7.94 7.12 -9.74
C ASP A 25 -9.27 6.69 -9.08
N VAL A 26 -9.43 6.94 -7.77
CA VAL A 26 -10.67 6.65 -7.03
C VAL A 26 -11.83 7.53 -7.52
N GLU A 27 -11.61 8.84 -7.67
CA GLU A 27 -12.64 9.77 -8.17
C GLU A 27 -13.10 9.41 -9.59
N ILE A 28 -12.17 9.07 -10.48
CA ILE A 28 -12.48 8.64 -11.85
C ILE A 28 -13.26 7.33 -11.81
N ALA A 29 -12.88 6.35 -10.97
CA ALA A 29 -13.63 5.10 -10.84
C ALA A 29 -15.07 5.33 -10.34
N VAL A 30 -15.28 6.27 -9.41
CA VAL A 30 -16.61 6.68 -8.96
C VAL A 30 -17.39 7.37 -10.08
N CYS A 31 -16.75 8.24 -10.87
CA CYS A 31 -17.38 8.87 -12.03
C CYS A 31 -17.78 7.84 -13.10
N GLU A 32 -16.92 6.86 -13.39
CA GLU A 32 -17.22 5.76 -14.31
C GLU A 32 -18.40 4.92 -13.82
N ALA A 33 -18.45 4.63 -12.52
CA ALA A 33 -19.55 3.90 -11.91
C ALA A 33 -20.88 4.69 -11.98
N TRP A 34 -20.87 5.99 -11.72
CA TRP A 34 -22.05 6.84 -11.88
C TRP A 34 -22.50 7.00 -13.33
N ASN A 35 -21.56 7.09 -14.27
CA ASN A 35 -21.86 7.09 -15.71
C ASN A 35 -22.52 5.78 -16.13
N LYS A 36 -22.02 4.63 -15.66
CA LYS A 36 -22.65 3.32 -15.91
C LYS A 36 -24.08 3.22 -15.37
N LEU A 37 -24.40 3.96 -14.31
CA LEU A 37 -25.75 4.09 -13.74
C LEU A 37 -26.58 5.22 -14.38
N GLY A 38 -26.06 5.90 -15.40
CA GLY A 38 -26.75 6.96 -16.14
C GLY A 38 -26.85 8.30 -15.42
N LYS A 39 -26.08 8.53 -14.35
CA LYS A 39 -26.07 9.80 -13.60
C LYS A 39 -25.10 10.84 -14.16
N ILE A 40 -24.00 10.39 -14.76
CA ILE A 40 -23.02 11.26 -15.43
C ILE A 40 -23.11 11.01 -16.94
N PRO A 41 -23.29 12.05 -17.78
CA PRO A 41 -23.28 11.90 -19.24
C PRO A 41 -21.95 11.40 -19.80
N ASP A 42 -21.98 10.68 -20.92
CA ASP A 42 -20.77 10.12 -21.56
C ASP A 42 -19.75 11.20 -21.94
N GLU A 43 -20.24 12.34 -22.46
CA GLU A 43 -19.38 13.47 -22.83
C GLU A 43 -18.68 14.08 -21.61
N ALA A 44 -19.37 14.16 -20.48
CA ALA A 44 -18.81 14.69 -19.24
C ALA A 44 -17.74 13.75 -18.67
N LEU A 45 -18.00 12.44 -18.63
CA LEU A 45 -17.01 11.45 -18.19
C LEU A 45 -15.77 11.47 -19.10
N LYS A 46 -15.97 11.51 -20.41
CA LYS A 46 -14.88 11.58 -21.39
C LYS A 46 -13.99 12.79 -21.13
N GLU A 47 -14.59 13.98 -20.97
CA GLU A 47 -13.84 15.19 -20.69
C GLU A 47 -13.08 15.11 -19.36
N ILE A 48 -13.70 14.58 -18.30
CA ILE A 48 -13.04 14.36 -17.01
C ILE A 48 -11.77 13.52 -17.21
N LYS A 49 -11.89 12.34 -17.82
CA LYS A 49 -10.77 11.42 -18.01
C LYS A 49 -9.65 11.99 -18.90
N GLU A 50 -10.00 12.78 -19.91
CA GLU A 50 -9.02 13.36 -20.85
C GLU A 50 -8.28 14.58 -20.27
N LYS A 51 -8.93 15.35 -19.40
CA LYS A 51 -8.38 16.62 -18.89
C LYS A 51 -7.76 16.53 -17.50
N THR A 52 -8.24 15.64 -16.62
CA THR A 52 -7.73 15.57 -15.25
C THR A 52 -6.39 14.87 -15.17
N TYR A 53 -5.42 15.46 -14.48
CA TYR A 53 -4.11 14.86 -14.23
C TYR A 53 -3.51 15.33 -12.90
N ILE A 54 -2.48 14.61 -12.43
CA ILE A 54 -1.66 14.96 -11.28
C ILE A 54 -0.19 15.09 -11.71
N ASP A 55 0.38 16.26 -11.49
CA ASP A 55 1.82 16.52 -11.59
C ASP A 55 2.26 17.41 -10.40
N GLU A 56 3.56 17.76 -10.35
CA GLU A 56 4.10 18.60 -9.26
C GLU A 56 3.40 19.97 -9.16
N LYS A 57 2.96 20.58 -10.27
CA LYS A 57 2.26 21.87 -10.25
C LYS A 57 0.87 21.74 -9.68
N VAL A 58 0.17 20.65 -10.01
CA VAL A 58 -1.13 20.35 -9.42
C VAL A 58 -0.97 20.08 -7.92
N VAL A 59 0.07 19.38 -7.50
CA VAL A 59 0.38 19.18 -6.07
C VAL A 59 0.63 20.50 -5.35
N GLU A 60 1.42 21.41 -5.95
CA GLU A 60 1.61 22.76 -5.42
C GLU A 60 0.27 23.50 -5.29
N ARG A 61 -0.59 23.44 -6.31
CA ARG A 61 -1.92 24.05 -6.30
C ARG A 61 -2.82 23.49 -5.20
N ILE A 62 -2.81 22.18 -4.98
CA ILE A 62 -3.55 21.53 -3.89
C ILE A 62 -3.07 22.06 -2.54
N ASN A 63 -1.75 22.14 -2.34
CA ASN A 63 -1.16 22.63 -1.10
C ASN A 63 -1.46 24.12 -0.85
N GLU A 64 -1.60 24.94 -1.90
CA GLU A 64 -2.06 26.33 -1.78
C GLU A 64 -3.51 26.39 -1.28
N LEU A 65 -4.40 25.61 -1.89
CA LEU A 65 -5.81 25.55 -1.52
C LEU A 65 -6.01 24.97 -0.12
N ASP A 66 -5.21 23.98 0.28
CA ASP A 66 -5.28 23.39 1.62
C ASP A 66 -4.94 24.40 2.72
N LYS A 67 -4.00 25.32 2.47
CA LYS A 67 -3.72 26.43 3.41
C LYS A 67 -4.91 27.38 3.60
N ILE A 68 -5.82 27.45 2.62
CA ILE A 68 -7.01 28.30 2.66
C ILE A 68 -8.17 27.56 3.32
N TYR A 69 -8.42 26.33 2.90
CA TYR A 69 -9.57 25.53 3.34
C TYR A 69 -9.34 24.80 4.65
N ASN A 70 -8.08 24.53 5.00
CA ASN A 70 -7.67 23.67 6.10
C ASN A 70 -8.37 22.30 6.02
N HIS A 71 -8.44 21.77 4.81
CA HIS A 71 -9.08 20.51 4.44
C HIS A 71 -8.52 19.99 3.11
N ASP A 72 -7.76 18.90 3.21
CA ASP A 72 -6.98 18.30 2.11
C ASP A 72 -7.83 17.78 0.94
N VAL A 73 -8.90 17.02 1.19
CA VAL A 73 -9.78 16.50 0.12
C VAL A 73 -10.52 17.63 -0.57
N LEU A 74 -11.00 18.64 0.16
CA LEU A 74 -11.65 19.80 -0.46
C LEU A 74 -10.68 20.56 -1.36
N ALA A 75 -9.44 20.75 -0.91
CA ALA A 75 -8.38 21.37 -1.70
C ALA A 75 -8.06 20.56 -2.96
N PHE A 76 -7.95 19.23 -2.83
CA PHE A 76 -7.76 18.31 -3.94
C PHE A 76 -8.91 18.39 -4.95
N VAL A 77 -10.15 18.17 -4.53
CA VAL A 77 -11.34 18.19 -5.39
C VAL A 77 -11.45 19.54 -6.11
N SER A 78 -11.16 20.64 -5.42
CA SER A 78 -11.17 21.99 -6.01
C SER A 78 -10.10 22.14 -7.10
N ALA A 79 -8.86 21.70 -6.85
CA ALA A 79 -7.79 21.75 -7.84
C ALA A 79 -8.07 20.89 -9.08
N ILE A 80 -8.73 19.74 -8.91
CA ILE A 80 -9.13 18.88 -10.03
C ILE A 80 -10.32 19.47 -10.79
N ALA A 81 -11.32 19.99 -10.09
CA ALA A 81 -12.48 20.64 -10.71
C ALA A 81 -12.09 21.86 -11.56
N GLU A 82 -11.05 22.62 -11.16
CA GLU A 82 -10.48 23.72 -11.96
C GLU A 82 -10.04 23.27 -13.38
N GLN A 83 -9.65 22.00 -13.57
CA GLN A 83 -9.18 21.47 -14.85
C GLN A 83 -10.32 21.16 -15.85
N VAL A 84 -11.55 20.97 -15.35
CA VAL A 84 -12.70 20.48 -16.13
C VAL A 84 -13.91 21.42 -16.12
N GLY A 85 -13.81 22.58 -15.46
CA GLY A 85 -14.84 23.61 -15.46
C GLY A 85 -16.18 23.11 -14.92
N GLU A 86 -17.27 23.28 -15.68
CA GLU A 86 -18.62 22.90 -15.25
C GLU A 86 -18.76 21.41 -14.93
N ASN A 87 -18.00 20.54 -15.63
CA ASN A 87 -18.00 19.10 -15.38
C ASN A 87 -17.33 18.71 -14.06
N GLY A 88 -16.61 19.65 -13.41
CA GLY A 88 -16.08 19.49 -12.06
C GLY A 88 -17.15 19.20 -11.00
N ARG A 89 -18.42 19.54 -11.25
CA ARG A 89 -19.55 19.23 -10.36
C ARG A 89 -19.80 17.73 -10.17
N TYR A 90 -19.26 16.89 -11.05
CA TYR A 90 -19.39 15.44 -10.98
C TYR A 90 -18.26 14.76 -10.20
N ILE A 91 -17.14 15.45 -10.00
CA ILE A 91 -16.06 14.99 -9.13
C ILE A 91 -16.60 14.97 -7.70
N HIS A 92 -16.29 13.91 -6.95
CA HIS A 92 -16.71 13.72 -5.56
C HIS A 92 -18.24 13.58 -5.37
N LEU A 93 -18.99 13.18 -6.40
CA LEU A 93 -20.44 13.08 -6.33
C LEU A 93 -20.90 11.96 -5.38
N GLY A 94 -21.54 12.33 -4.28
CA GLY A 94 -22.24 11.42 -3.37
C GLY A 94 -21.35 10.71 -2.35
N ILE A 95 -20.04 10.96 -2.37
CA ILE A 95 -19.05 10.31 -1.49
C ILE A 95 -18.58 11.25 -0.37
N THR A 96 -17.87 10.71 0.61
CA THR A 96 -17.18 11.46 1.68
C THR A 96 -15.67 11.44 1.49
N SER A 97 -14.96 12.37 2.14
CA SER A 97 -13.49 12.45 2.12
C SER A 97 -12.79 11.11 2.36
N SER A 98 -13.27 10.34 3.33
CA SER A 98 -12.69 9.04 3.70
C SER A 98 -12.93 7.93 2.69
N ASP A 99 -13.98 8.01 1.86
CA ASP A 99 -14.17 7.05 0.76
C ASP A 99 -12.98 7.13 -0.22
N VAL A 100 -12.48 8.35 -0.46
CA VAL A 100 -11.30 8.60 -1.30
C VAL A 100 -10.02 8.25 -0.55
N ILE A 101 -9.82 8.79 0.65
CA ILE A 101 -8.57 8.65 1.42
C ILE A 101 -8.26 7.18 1.70
N ASP A 102 -9.21 6.43 2.27
CA ASP A 102 -8.95 5.06 2.72
C ASP A 102 -8.83 4.09 1.53
N THR A 103 -9.66 4.26 0.50
CA THR A 103 -9.59 3.45 -0.73
C THR A 103 -8.27 3.70 -1.47
N ALA A 104 -7.83 4.95 -1.57
CA ALA A 104 -6.53 5.27 -2.14
C ALA A 104 -5.37 4.76 -1.27
N LEU A 105 -5.48 4.81 0.06
CA LEU A 105 -4.49 4.26 0.97
C LEU A 105 -4.36 2.73 0.81
N ALA A 106 -5.47 2.02 0.59
CA ALA A 106 -5.46 0.60 0.24
C ALA A 106 -4.64 0.32 -1.02
N LEU A 107 -4.79 1.13 -2.07
CA LEU A 107 -3.98 1.02 -3.29
C LEU A 107 -2.49 1.26 -3.01
N LEU A 108 -2.16 2.29 -2.23
CA LEU A 108 -0.76 2.59 -1.85
C LEU A 108 -0.13 1.45 -1.03
N MET A 109 -0.85 0.92 -0.04
CA MET A 109 -0.39 -0.20 0.78
C MET A 109 -0.21 -1.49 -0.03
N ARG A 110 -1.11 -1.75 -0.99
CA ARG A 110 -1.00 -2.88 -1.93
C ARG A 110 0.25 -2.77 -2.78
N ASP A 111 0.45 -1.61 -3.42
CA ASP A 111 1.63 -1.33 -4.26
C ASP A 111 2.94 -1.41 -3.43
N ALA A 112 2.91 -0.97 -2.18
CA ALA A 112 4.06 -1.09 -1.27
C ALA A 112 4.37 -2.55 -0.93
N ILE A 113 3.37 -3.39 -0.63
CA ILE A 113 3.62 -4.81 -0.36
C ILE A 113 4.12 -5.53 -1.60
N ASP A 114 3.64 -5.20 -2.80
CA ASP A 114 4.14 -5.82 -4.03
C ASP A 114 5.67 -5.65 -4.16
N ILE A 115 6.18 -4.45 -3.88
CA ILE A 115 7.63 -4.20 -3.83
C ILE A 115 8.32 -5.05 -2.75
N LEU A 116 7.73 -5.18 -1.57
CA LEU A 116 8.31 -5.96 -0.48
C LEU A 116 8.31 -7.46 -0.76
N LEU A 117 7.28 -7.99 -1.42
CA LEU A 117 7.22 -9.40 -1.83
C LEU A 117 8.32 -9.72 -2.82
N ASP A 118 8.55 -8.86 -3.82
CA ASP A 118 9.66 -8.99 -4.77
C ASP A 118 11.03 -9.01 -4.07
N ASP A 119 11.21 -8.18 -3.03
CA ASP A 119 12.44 -8.15 -2.24
C ASP A 119 12.66 -9.39 -1.40
N ILE A 120 11.57 -9.89 -0.80
CA ILE A 120 11.60 -11.13 -0.03
C ILE A 120 11.91 -12.31 -0.94
N ASP A 121 11.40 -12.33 -2.16
CA ASP A 121 11.71 -13.36 -3.16
C ASP A 121 13.19 -13.34 -3.57
N GLN A 122 13.77 -12.15 -3.74
CA GLN A 122 15.21 -12.01 -3.97
C GLN A 122 16.03 -12.49 -2.76
N LEU A 123 15.63 -12.10 -1.55
CA LEU A 123 16.30 -12.56 -0.33
C LEU A 123 16.21 -14.08 -0.17
N LEU A 124 15.05 -14.68 -0.44
CA LEU A 124 14.85 -16.12 -0.42
C LEU A 124 15.78 -16.84 -1.39
N LYS A 125 15.97 -16.31 -2.60
CA LYS A 125 16.93 -16.85 -3.56
C LYS A 125 18.35 -16.83 -3.00
N VAL A 126 18.80 -15.69 -2.46
CA VAL A 126 20.14 -15.55 -1.86
C VAL A 126 20.35 -16.50 -0.68
N LEU A 127 19.36 -16.61 0.22
CA LEU A 127 19.41 -17.51 1.36
C LEU A 127 19.50 -18.97 0.93
N LYS A 128 18.71 -19.37 -0.07
CA LYS A 128 18.74 -20.74 -0.64
C LYS A 128 20.10 -21.05 -1.26
N GLU A 129 20.62 -20.16 -2.10
CA GLU A 129 21.93 -20.33 -2.74
C GLU A 129 23.04 -20.50 -1.70
N ASN A 130 23.06 -19.66 -0.65
CA ASN A 130 24.06 -19.76 0.41
C ASN A 130 23.88 -21.01 1.29
N ALA A 131 22.65 -21.45 1.53
CA ALA A 131 22.38 -22.71 2.23
C ALA A 131 23.02 -23.90 1.51
N PHE A 132 22.91 -23.97 0.19
CA PHE A 132 23.53 -25.03 -0.60
C PHE A 132 25.05 -24.84 -0.76
N LYS A 133 25.52 -23.61 -0.99
CA LYS A 133 26.95 -23.28 -1.11
C LYS A 133 27.73 -23.71 0.14
N TYR A 134 27.18 -23.47 1.32
CA TYR A 134 27.81 -23.78 2.61
C TYR A 134 27.28 -25.05 3.27
N LYS A 135 26.61 -25.93 2.50
CA LYS A 135 25.97 -27.16 2.99
C LYS A 135 26.92 -28.07 3.77
N ASN A 136 28.18 -28.16 3.34
CA ASN A 136 29.19 -29.03 3.94
C ASN A 136 30.26 -28.26 4.74
N THR A 137 30.06 -26.95 4.97
CA THR A 137 31.01 -26.11 5.71
C THR A 137 30.79 -26.30 7.20
N VAL A 138 31.61 -27.13 7.84
CA VAL A 138 31.52 -27.40 9.28
C VAL A 138 31.85 -26.14 10.09
N MET A 139 31.08 -25.89 11.15
CA MET A 139 31.32 -24.85 12.15
C MET A 139 30.81 -25.29 13.53
N MET A 140 31.21 -24.61 14.59
CA MET A 140 30.61 -24.86 15.92
C MET A 140 29.24 -24.20 16.06
N GLY A 141 28.24 -25.01 16.42
CA GLY A 141 26.97 -24.55 16.95
C GLY A 141 27.16 -23.92 18.33
N ARG A 142 26.33 -22.92 18.64
CA ARG A 142 26.43 -22.18 19.90
C ARG A 142 25.07 -22.03 20.56
N THR A 143 25.01 -22.34 21.86
CA THR A 143 23.87 -22.07 22.75
C THR A 143 24.38 -21.22 23.90
N HIS A 144 23.66 -20.17 24.29
CA HIS A 144 24.14 -19.17 25.27
C HIS A 144 25.50 -18.54 24.91
N GLY A 145 25.86 -18.51 23.62
CA GLY A 145 27.16 -18.03 23.14
C GLY A 145 28.33 -19.01 23.32
N VAL A 146 28.11 -20.17 23.92
CA VAL A 146 29.12 -21.21 24.20
C VAL A 146 29.07 -22.30 23.14
N HIS A 147 30.22 -22.89 22.81
CA HIS A 147 30.29 -24.07 21.92
C HIS A 147 29.43 -25.21 22.46
N ALA A 148 28.54 -25.73 21.60
CA ALA A 148 27.71 -26.88 21.89
C ALA A 148 28.19 -28.08 21.06
N GLU A 149 27.64 -28.27 19.87
CA GLU A 149 27.99 -29.38 18.96
C GLU A 149 28.42 -28.85 17.58
N PRO A 150 29.22 -29.62 16.82
CA PRO A 150 29.48 -29.31 15.42
C PRO A 150 28.18 -29.27 14.60
N MET A 151 28.08 -28.29 13.70
CA MET A 151 27.00 -28.14 12.72
C MET A 151 27.58 -27.72 11.37
N VAL A 152 26.73 -27.46 10.38
CA VAL A 152 27.15 -26.89 9.09
C VAL A 152 26.60 -25.47 8.91
N PHE A 153 27.42 -24.56 8.37
CA PHE A 153 27.06 -23.16 8.20
C PHE A 153 25.86 -22.96 7.29
N GLY A 154 25.71 -23.79 6.26
CA GLY A 154 24.53 -23.80 5.38
C GLY A 154 23.20 -23.99 6.13
N LEU A 155 23.21 -24.68 7.28
CA LEU A 155 21.99 -24.86 8.09
C LEU A 155 21.47 -23.54 8.67
N LYS A 156 22.34 -22.55 8.96
CA LYS A 156 21.89 -21.21 9.40
C LYS A 156 21.12 -20.49 8.30
N PHE A 157 21.61 -20.54 7.06
CA PHE A 157 20.90 -19.97 5.91
C PHE A 157 19.59 -20.71 5.61
N ALA A 158 19.57 -22.04 5.72
CA ALA A 158 18.34 -22.82 5.57
C ALA A 158 17.29 -22.45 6.62
N LEU A 159 17.70 -22.24 7.88
CA LEU A 159 16.83 -21.75 8.94
C LEU A 159 16.25 -20.38 8.62
N TRP A 160 17.08 -19.44 8.15
CA TRP A 160 16.62 -18.12 7.72
C TRP A 160 15.69 -18.20 6.51
N TYR A 161 15.99 -19.05 5.54
CA TYR A 161 15.17 -19.27 4.35
C TYR A 161 13.75 -19.71 4.73
N GLU A 162 13.62 -20.73 5.59
CA GLU A 162 12.30 -21.19 6.04
C GLU A 162 11.55 -20.14 6.87
N GLU A 163 12.27 -19.30 7.63
CA GLU A 163 11.63 -18.18 8.34
C GLU A 163 11.14 -17.09 7.40
N MET A 164 11.94 -16.72 6.40
CA MET A 164 11.54 -15.72 5.41
C MET A 164 10.41 -16.21 4.52
N LYS A 165 10.28 -17.53 4.27
CA LYS A 165 9.10 -18.11 3.61
C LYS A 165 7.83 -17.85 4.41
N ARG A 166 7.87 -18.10 5.72
CA ARG A 166 6.73 -17.78 6.61
C ARG A 166 6.42 -16.28 6.63
N ASN A 167 7.43 -15.42 6.55
CA ASN A 167 7.21 -13.97 6.47
C ASN A 167 6.62 -13.54 5.13
N ARG A 168 7.02 -14.17 4.02
CA ARG A 168 6.41 -13.96 2.71
C ARG A 168 4.91 -14.26 2.74
N GLU A 169 4.51 -15.41 3.28
CA GLU A 169 3.10 -15.79 3.45
C GLU A 169 2.33 -14.78 4.32
N ARG A 170 2.96 -14.27 5.39
CA ARG A 170 2.36 -13.21 6.22
C ARG A 170 2.14 -11.91 5.44
N LEU A 171 3.10 -11.51 4.61
CA LEU A 171 2.98 -10.31 3.78
C LEU A 171 1.92 -10.49 2.69
N GLU A 172 1.83 -11.65 2.06
CA GLU A 172 0.75 -11.96 1.10
C GLU A 172 -0.63 -11.89 1.75
N LYS A 173 -0.76 -12.43 2.97
CA LYS A 173 -2.00 -12.32 3.74
C LYS A 173 -2.30 -10.84 4.05
N ALA A 174 -1.33 -10.10 4.58
CA ALA A 174 -1.48 -8.68 4.88
C ALA A 174 -1.89 -7.87 3.64
N ARG A 175 -1.32 -8.18 2.47
CA ARG A 175 -1.68 -7.58 1.18
C ARG A 175 -3.15 -7.76 0.90
N LYS A 176 -3.66 -8.99 1.04
CA LYS A 176 -5.08 -9.30 0.85
C LYS A 176 -5.94 -8.56 1.90
N THR A 177 -5.52 -8.56 3.16
CA THR A 177 -6.24 -7.93 4.27
C THR A 177 -6.48 -6.42 4.04
N VAL A 178 -5.52 -5.71 3.45
CA VAL A 178 -5.64 -4.27 3.13
C VAL A 178 -6.16 -3.98 1.72
N SER A 179 -6.34 -4.99 0.86
CA SER A 179 -6.86 -4.82 -0.51
C SER A 179 -8.39 -4.68 -0.52
N VAL A 180 -8.90 -3.79 0.33
CA VAL A 180 -10.33 -3.46 0.43
C VAL A 180 -10.53 -1.95 0.27
N GLY A 181 -11.66 -1.56 -0.32
CA GLY A 181 -12.10 -0.18 -0.42
C GLY A 181 -13.44 0.03 0.29
N ALA A 182 -13.80 1.28 0.51
CA ALA A 182 -15.13 1.66 1.00
C ALA A 182 -15.58 2.92 0.28
N ILE A 183 -16.76 2.88 -0.33
CA ILE A 183 -17.38 4.00 -1.05
C ILE A 183 -18.84 4.05 -0.62
N SER A 184 -19.02 4.39 0.65
CA SER A 184 -20.24 4.13 1.42
C SER A 184 -20.85 5.40 2.02
N GLY A 185 -20.18 6.53 1.82
CA GLY A 185 -20.61 7.85 2.26
C GLY A 185 -20.32 8.12 3.73
N ALA A 186 -20.89 9.21 4.24
CA ALA A 186 -20.48 9.84 5.50
C ALA A 186 -20.44 8.92 6.74
N VAL A 187 -21.31 7.92 6.81
CA VAL A 187 -21.43 7.01 7.97
C VAL A 187 -21.63 5.54 7.57
N GLY A 188 -21.28 5.16 6.33
CA GLY A 188 -21.38 3.78 5.86
C GLY A 188 -22.79 3.27 5.55
N THR A 189 -23.76 4.19 5.40
CA THR A 189 -25.18 3.84 5.22
C THR A 189 -25.69 3.99 3.80
N TYR A 190 -24.84 4.40 2.85
CA TYR A 190 -25.23 4.59 1.44
C TYR A 190 -26.35 5.62 1.25
N SER A 191 -26.52 6.58 2.17
CA SER A 191 -27.64 7.52 2.14
C SER A 191 -27.61 8.46 0.92
N ASN A 192 -26.42 8.76 0.40
CA ASN A 192 -26.19 9.68 -0.71
C ASN A 192 -25.56 9.00 -1.93
N ILE A 193 -25.38 7.68 -1.89
CA ILE A 193 -24.67 6.91 -2.91
C ILE A 193 -25.29 5.53 -3.07
N ASP A 194 -25.47 5.07 -4.30
CA ASP A 194 -25.98 3.73 -4.56
C ASP A 194 -24.87 2.69 -4.30
N PRO A 195 -25.11 1.59 -3.56
CA PRO A 195 -24.10 0.53 -3.36
C PRO A 195 -23.52 -0.07 -4.65
N LEU A 196 -24.24 0.02 -5.78
CA LEU A 196 -23.70 -0.38 -7.09
C LEU A 196 -22.53 0.51 -7.53
N VAL A 197 -22.46 1.76 -7.08
CA VAL A 197 -21.33 2.66 -7.36
C VAL A 197 -20.06 2.11 -6.72
N GLU A 198 -20.13 1.75 -5.43
CA GLU A 198 -19.01 1.10 -4.75
C GLU A 198 -18.56 -0.15 -5.47
N LYS A 199 -19.51 -1.06 -5.78
CA LYS A 199 -19.19 -2.31 -6.46
C LYS A 199 -18.42 -2.07 -7.76
N TYR A 200 -18.89 -1.18 -8.63
CA TYR A 200 -18.25 -0.94 -9.92
C TYR A 200 -16.94 -0.19 -9.79
N ALA A 201 -16.87 0.83 -8.94
CA ALA A 201 -15.66 1.60 -8.74
C ALA A 201 -14.53 0.72 -8.16
N LEU A 202 -14.82 -0.12 -7.16
CA LEU A 202 -13.83 -1.01 -6.57
C LEU A 202 -13.42 -2.15 -7.52
N GLU A 203 -14.33 -2.64 -8.37
CA GLU A 203 -13.99 -3.58 -9.45
C GLU A 203 -12.96 -2.98 -10.42
N ILE A 204 -13.13 -1.71 -10.82
CA ILE A 204 -12.18 -0.98 -11.67
C ILE A 204 -10.81 -0.85 -10.98
N LEU A 205 -10.79 -0.57 -9.68
CA LEU A 205 -9.57 -0.39 -8.88
C LEU A 205 -8.90 -1.72 -8.47
N GLY A 206 -9.56 -2.86 -8.70
CA GLY A 206 -9.10 -4.18 -8.28
C GLY A 206 -9.05 -4.33 -6.76
N LEU A 207 -10.05 -3.79 -6.06
CA LEU A 207 -10.23 -3.91 -4.61
C LEU A 207 -11.56 -4.62 -4.31
N GLU A 208 -11.63 -5.30 -3.16
CA GLU A 208 -12.91 -5.82 -2.67
C GLU A 208 -13.64 -4.76 -1.83
N PRO A 209 -14.98 -4.70 -1.86
CA PRO A 209 -15.73 -3.85 -0.95
C PRO A 209 -15.57 -4.32 0.50
N GLU A 210 -15.35 -3.38 1.42
CA GLU A 210 -15.52 -3.63 2.85
C GLU A 210 -16.98 -4.05 3.10
N PRO A 211 -17.26 -5.26 3.63
CA PRO A 211 -18.64 -5.72 3.77
C PRO A 211 -19.52 -4.79 4.62
N VAL A 212 -18.93 -4.15 5.63
CA VAL A 212 -19.58 -3.11 6.44
C VAL A 212 -18.53 -2.09 6.86
N SER A 213 -18.73 -0.84 6.47
CA SER A 213 -17.92 0.32 6.86
C SER A 213 -18.70 1.24 7.81
N ASN A 214 -17.97 2.17 8.44
CA ASN A 214 -18.57 3.40 8.96
C ASN A 214 -18.14 4.54 8.03
N GLN A 215 -17.71 5.70 8.54
CA GLN A 215 -17.05 6.70 7.67
C GLN A 215 -15.74 6.17 7.07
N VAL A 216 -15.13 5.17 7.70
CA VAL A 216 -13.78 4.70 7.41
C VAL A 216 -13.69 3.17 7.35
N ILE A 217 -12.67 2.66 6.68
CA ILE A 217 -12.31 1.22 6.70
C ILE A 217 -11.93 0.80 8.13
N GLN A 218 -12.12 -0.46 8.53
CA GLN A 218 -11.74 -0.83 9.91
C GLN A 218 -10.21 -0.91 10.09
N ARG A 219 -9.71 -0.32 11.18
CA ARG A 219 -8.26 -0.09 11.41
C ARG A 219 -7.49 -1.35 11.85
N ASP A 220 -8.19 -2.42 12.21
CA ASP A 220 -7.59 -3.74 12.47
C ASP A 220 -6.84 -4.28 11.25
N ARG A 221 -7.33 -4.00 10.03
CA ARG A 221 -6.65 -4.34 8.77
C ARG A 221 -5.27 -3.70 8.66
N HIS A 222 -5.19 -2.42 9.02
CA HIS A 222 -3.94 -1.65 9.03
C HIS A 222 -2.99 -2.14 10.13
N ALA A 223 -3.54 -2.55 11.29
CA ALA A 223 -2.76 -3.16 12.35
C ALA A 223 -2.16 -4.51 11.93
N GLU A 224 -2.91 -5.36 11.21
CA GLU A 224 -2.38 -6.61 10.65
C GLU A 224 -1.25 -6.34 9.64
N PHE A 225 -1.43 -5.34 8.77
CA PHE A 225 -0.40 -4.88 7.83
C PHE A 225 0.89 -4.45 8.53
N MET A 226 0.79 -3.56 9.52
CA MET A 226 1.94 -3.09 10.29
C MET A 226 2.60 -4.23 11.07
N THR A 227 1.82 -5.15 11.61
CA THR A 227 2.33 -6.32 12.36
C THR A 227 3.12 -7.27 11.46
N ALA A 228 2.63 -7.55 10.25
CA ALA A 228 3.35 -8.39 9.29
C ALA A 228 4.72 -7.80 8.92
N MET A 229 4.79 -6.47 8.71
CA MET A 229 6.05 -5.78 8.46
C MET A 229 6.99 -5.82 9.69
N ALA A 230 6.46 -5.58 10.89
CA ALA A 230 7.25 -5.60 12.12
C ALA A 230 7.87 -6.99 12.37
N ILE A 231 7.09 -8.06 12.22
CA ILE A 231 7.59 -9.44 12.33
C ILE A 231 8.70 -9.71 11.31
N THR A 232 8.50 -9.27 10.07
CA THR A 232 9.51 -9.42 9.01
C THR A 232 10.80 -8.67 9.36
N ALA A 233 10.69 -7.44 9.85
CA ALA A 233 11.83 -6.64 10.29
C ALA A 233 12.59 -7.29 11.46
N SER A 234 11.89 -7.87 12.44
CA SER A 234 12.52 -8.61 13.55
C SER A 234 13.29 -9.85 13.07
N SER A 235 12.82 -10.54 12.03
CA SER A 235 13.59 -11.62 11.40
C SER A 235 14.88 -11.11 10.75
N LEU A 236 14.83 -9.95 10.09
CA LEU A 236 16.04 -9.32 9.52
C LEU A 236 17.02 -8.90 10.61
N GLU A 237 16.53 -8.35 11.73
CA GLU A 237 17.34 -8.03 12.90
C GLU A 237 18.06 -9.28 13.44
N LYS A 238 17.34 -10.40 13.61
CA LYS A 238 17.92 -11.67 14.05
C LYS A 238 19.07 -12.12 13.15
N ILE A 239 18.91 -12.02 11.83
CA ILE A 239 19.97 -12.35 10.85
C ILE A 239 21.15 -11.39 11.01
N ALA A 240 20.89 -10.09 11.11
CA ALA A 240 21.93 -9.07 11.27
C ALA A 240 22.72 -9.25 12.57
N VAL A 241 22.07 -9.60 13.68
CA VAL A 241 22.71 -9.89 14.96
C VAL A 241 23.63 -11.11 14.85
N GLU A 242 23.19 -12.18 14.18
CA GLU A 242 24.05 -13.35 13.95
C GLU A 242 25.28 -13.00 13.11
N ILE A 243 25.11 -12.23 12.03
CA ILE A 243 26.24 -11.77 11.21
C ILE A 243 27.22 -10.96 12.06
N ARG A 244 26.72 -10.00 12.85
CA ARG A 244 27.55 -9.20 13.77
C ARG A 244 28.28 -10.08 14.78
N HIS A 245 27.65 -11.14 15.27
CA HIS A 245 28.28 -12.06 16.20
C HIS A 245 29.40 -12.89 15.58
N LEU A 246 29.23 -13.33 14.33
CA LEU A 246 30.23 -14.10 13.58
C LEU A 246 31.36 -13.24 13.00
N GLN A 247 31.18 -11.92 12.94
CA GLN A 247 32.17 -10.95 12.47
C GLN A 247 33.01 -10.33 13.60
N ARG A 248 32.83 -10.78 14.84
CA ARG A 248 33.68 -10.34 15.96
C ARG A 248 35.14 -10.76 15.72
N THR A 249 36.07 -10.07 16.39
CA THR A 249 37.50 -10.26 16.19
C THR A 249 37.99 -11.63 16.66
N GLU A 250 37.39 -12.17 17.72
CA GLU A 250 37.68 -13.49 18.29
C GLU A 250 37.18 -14.65 17.41
#